data_AF-A0A2M7XPT0-F1
#
_entry.id   AF-A0A2M7XPT0-F1
#
_cell.length_a   1.000
_cell.length_b   1.000
_cell.length_c   1.000
_cell.angle_alpha   90.00
_cell.angle_beta   90.00
_cell.angle_gamma   90.00
#
_symmetry.space_group_name_H-M   'P 1'
#
loop_
_entity.id
_entity.type
_entity.pdbx_description
1 polymer ?
#
loop_
_entity_poly.entity_id
_entity_poly.type
_entity_poly.pdbx_seq_one_letter_code
_entity_poly.pdbx_strand_id
1 'polypeptide(L)'
;MNDVQNQLVKSCQRLESGLRFGPEGLRACQFGAIASPIYWEAGEAGGLTITKKMVIEKRQWLLDQLNDPTTDISCKHCDMVVEKTRQEIDLTKLGQIDLATTSACNLRCNYCGFTAENNFVAAQFNDLAILKEFDLEDVQWDSVVDF
;
A
#
# COMPACT_ATOMS: atom_id res chain seq x y z
N MET A 1 -12.48 -11.63 -26.22
CA MET A 1 -12.45 -11.40 -24.76
C MET A 1 -11.24 -12.07 -24.09
N ASN A 2 -10.71 -13.20 -24.59
CA ASN A 2 -9.53 -13.86 -23.98
C ASN A 2 -8.19 -13.09 -24.13
N ASP A 3 -8.03 -12.23 -25.13
CA ASP A 3 -6.73 -11.59 -25.42
C ASP A 3 -6.26 -10.61 -24.34
N VAL A 4 -7.19 -9.85 -23.75
CA VAL A 4 -6.85 -8.86 -22.71
C VAL A 4 -6.50 -9.54 -21.38
N GLN A 5 -7.10 -10.70 -21.10
CA GLN A 5 -6.88 -11.45 -19.85
C GLN A 5 -5.55 -12.21 -19.87
N ASN A 6 -5.12 -12.65 -21.05
CA ASN A 6 -3.83 -13.31 -21.26
C ASN A 6 -2.67 -12.32 -21.49
N GLN A 7 -2.94 -11.02 -21.54
CA GLN A 7 -1.90 -10.01 -21.69
C GLN A 7 -0.99 -10.05 -20.46
N LEU A 8 0.31 -10.18 -20.71
CA LEU A 8 1.34 -10.03 -19.68
C LEU A 8 1.43 -8.56 -19.27
N VAL A 9 1.38 -8.32 -17.96
CA VAL A 9 1.53 -7.02 -17.33
C VAL A 9 2.44 -7.14 -16.12
N LYS A 10 3.07 -6.03 -15.76
CA LYS A 10 3.86 -5.90 -14.53
C LYS A 10 2.93 -5.68 -13.34
N SER A 11 3.19 -6.39 -12.25
CA SER A 11 2.49 -6.22 -10.98
C SER A 11 3.38 -6.68 -9.81
N CYS A 12 2.92 -6.50 -8.58
CA CYS A 12 3.52 -7.13 -7.41
C CYS A 12 2.46 -7.42 -6.35
N GLN A 13 2.73 -8.38 -5.47
CA GLN A 13 1.79 -8.79 -4.42
C GLN A 13 1.37 -7.60 -3.53
N ARG A 14 2.30 -6.70 -3.21
CA ARG A 14 1.98 -5.53 -2.36
C ARG A 14 1.09 -4.49 -3.07
N LEU A 15 1.17 -4.37 -4.40
CA LEU A 15 0.25 -3.54 -5.17
C LEU A 15 -1.16 -4.16 -5.15
N GLU A 16 -1.22 -5.48 -5.30
CA GLU A 16 -2.46 -6.25 -5.39
C GLU A 16 -3.23 -6.26 -4.06
N SER A 17 -2.54 -6.51 -2.95
CA SER A 17 -3.17 -6.82 -1.66
C SER A 17 -2.68 -5.95 -0.50
N GLY A 18 -1.66 -5.12 -0.71
CA GLY A 18 -1.02 -4.34 0.34
C GLY A 18 -1.77 -3.06 0.70
N LEU A 19 -1.66 -2.66 1.97
CA LEU A 19 -1.99 -1.35 2.47
C LEU A 19 -0.95 -0.93 3.52
N ARG A 20 -0.33 0.23 3.28
CA ARG A 20 0.53 0.90 4.24
C ARG A 20 -0.12 2.19 4.71
N PHE A 21 -0.15 2.36 6.03
CA PHE A 21 -0.64 3.54 6.73
C PHE A 21 0.55 4.28 7.33
N GLY A 22 0.94 5.41 6.74
CA GLY A 22 2.05 6.25 7.20
C GLY A 22 1.61 7.62 7.69
N PRO A 23 2.44 8.38 8.43
CA PRO A 23 2.11 9.75 8.83
C PRO A 23 1.87 10.68 7.63
N GLU A 24 2.42 10.36 6.46
CA GLU A 24 2.26 11.11 5.22
C GLU A 24 0.99 10.74 4.46
N GLY A 25 0.40 9.55 4.70
CA GLY A 25 -0.77 9.09 3.96
C GLY A 25 -0.81 7.58 3.74
N LEU A 26 -1.70 7.17 2.85
CA LEU A 26 -1.90 5.76 2.48
C LEU A 26 -1.21 5.44 1.17
N ARG A 27 -0.69 4.22 1.06
CA ARG A 27 -0.07 3.70 -0.18
C ARG A 27 -0.14 2.16 -0.21
N ALA A 28 0.21 1.53 -1.33
CA ALA A 28 0.31 0.06 -1.40
C ALA A 28 1.38 -0.48 -0.45
N CYS A 29 2.59 0.09 -0.48
CA CYS A 29 3.71 -0.42 0.31
C CYS A 29 4.85 0.57 0.51
N GLN A 30 5.77 0.20 1.40
CA GLN A 30 7.12 0.71 1.46
C GLN A 30 8.10 -0.44 1.73
N PHE A 31 9.22 -0.47 1.01
CA PHE A 31 10.31 -1.42 1.18
C PHE A 31 11.63 -0.65 1.22
N GLY A 32 12.16 -0.45 2.43
CA GLY A 32 13.31 0.41 2.66
C GLY A 32 13.07 1.84 2.15
N ALA A 33 13.93 2.29 1.23
CA ALA A 33 13.85 3.61 0.61
C ALA A 33 12.85 3.70 -0.56
N ILE A 34 12.35 2.57 -1.07
CA ILE A 34 11.39 2.54 -2.17
C ILE A 34 9.99 2.47 -1.59
N ALA A 35 9.17 3.47 -1.88
CA ALA A 35 7.77 3.50 -1.48
C ALA A 35 6.88 3.63 -2.70
N SER A 36 5.78 2.89 -2.76
CA SER A 36 4.81 3.09 -3.84
C SER A 36 4.26 4.52 -3.80
N PRO A 37 3.79 5.07 -4.92
CA PRO A 37 3.07 6.34 -4.93
C PRO A 37 1.96 6.40 -3.88
N ILE A 38 1.74 7.59 -3.33
CA ILE A 38 0.71 7.85 -2.32
C ILE A 38 -0.67 7.78 -3.00
N TYR A 39 -1.60 7.07 -2.36
CA TYR A 39 -2.99 7.01 -2.76
C TYR A 39 -3.73 8.27 -2.33
N TRP A 40 -3.61 8.62 -1.05
CA TRP A 40 -4.16 9.81 -0.42
C TRP A 40 -3.16 10.33 0.60
N GLU A 41 -2.86 11.62 0.52
CA GLU A 41 -2.07 12.31 1.54
C GLU A 41 -2.84 12.34 2.87
N ALA A 42 -2.14 12.47 4.01
CA ALA A 42 -2.76 12.36 5.32
C ALA A 42 -3.96 13.32 5.54
N GLY A 43 -3.83 14.57 5.08
CA GLY A 43 -4.91 15.56 5.19
C GLY A 43 -6.11 15.23 4.30
N GLU A 44 -5.89 14.64 3.13
CA GLU A 44 -6.96 14.19 2.23
C GLU A 44 -7.67 12.97 2.84
N ALA A 45 -6.91 11.98 3.29
CA ALA A 45 -7.43 10.77 3.93
C ALA A 45 -8.26 11.09 5.19
N GLY A 46 -7.84 12.10 5.98
CA GLY A 46 -8.56 12.51 7.18
C GLY A 46 -9.94 13.12 6.94
N GLY A 47 -10.18 13.64 5.73
CA GLY A 47 -11.48 14.20 5.32
C GLY A 47 -12.38 13.21 4.58
N LEU A 48 -11.89 11.99 4.27
CA LEU A 48 -12.59 11.02 3.45
C LEU A 48 -13.03 9.79 4.25
N THR A 49 -14.20 9.27 3.93
CA THR A 49 -14.56 7.89 4.28
C THR A 49 -14.04 6.98 3.18
N ILE A 50 -12.81 6.47 3.36
CA ILE A 50 -12.16 5.60 2.39
C ILE A 50 -12.82 4.22 2.44
N THR A 51 -13.42 3.80 1.33
CA THR A 51 -14.08 2.50 1.18
C THR A 51 -13.19 1.48 0.46
N LYS A 52 -13.51 0.19 0.56
CA LYS A 52 -12.82 -0.88 -0.20
C LYS A 52 -12.79 -0.58 -1.71
N LYS A 53 -13.90 -0.08 -2.27
CA LYS A 53 -13.99 0.29 -3.69
C LYS A 53 -12.94 1.35 -4.06
N MET A 54 -12.78 2.37 -3.23
CA MET A 54 -11.78 3.43 -3.47
C MET A 54 -10.36 2.88 -3.42
N VAL A 55 -10.07 1.92 -2.53
CA VAL A 55 -8.76 1.24 -2.50
C VAL A 55 -8.52 0.46 -3.79
N ILE A 56 -9.50 -0.31 -4.26
CA ILE A 56 -9.41 -1.05 -5.53
C ILE A 56 -9.14 -0.10 -6.70
N GLU A 57 -9.82 1.05 -6.75
CA GLU A 57 -9.60 2.07 -7.78
C GLU A 57 -8.16 2.63 -7.74
N LYS A 58 -7.60 2.89 -6.56
CA LYS A 58 -6.20 3.34 -6.42
C LYS A 58 -5.20 2.25 -6.76
N ARG A 59 -5.50 0.98 -6.48
CA ARG A 59 -4.67 -0.15 -6.92
C ARG A 59 -4.69 -0.30 -8.44
N GLN A 60 -5.86 -0.16 -9.06
CA GLN A 60 -5.97 -0.17 -10.53
C GLN A 60 -5.20 0.99 -11.14
N TRP A 61 -5.34 2.20 -10.58
CA TRP A 61 -4.54 3.35 -10.99
C TRP A 61 -3.04 3.07 -10.91
N LEU A 62 -2.57 2.49 -9.81
CA LEU A 62 -1.14 2.16 -9.65
C LEU A 62 -0.68 1.07 -10.64
N LEU A 63 -1.52 0.07 -10.91
CA LEU A 63 -1.26 -0.96 -11.92
C LEU A 63 -1.11 -0.34 -13.31
N ASP A 64 -2.01 0.59 -13.67
CA ASP A 64 -1.97 1.30 -14.94
C ASP A 64 -0.70 2.16 -15.04
N GLN A 65 -0.36 2.89 -13.98
CA GLN A 65 0.88 3.68 -13.91
C GLN A 65 2.13 2.80 -14.03
N LEU A 66 2.16 1.62 -13.43
CA LEU A 66 3.30 0.71 -13.51
C LEU A 66 3.53 0.20 -14.95
N ASN A 67 2.45 0.02 -15.71
CA ASN A 67 2.48 -0.53 -17.07
C ASN A 67 2.49 0.53 -18.18
N ASP A 68 2.23 1.80 -17.87
CA ASP A 68 2.37 2.91 -18.82
C ASP A 68 3.86 3.23 -19.04
N PRO A 69 4.41 3.18 -20.26
CA PRO A 69 5.82 3.48 -20.50
C PRO A 69 6.21 4.95 -20.26
N THR A 70 5.25 5.87 -20.19
CA THR A 70 5.49 7.32 -20.07
C THR A 70 5.61 7.83 -18.64
N THR A 71 5.15 7.05 -17.67
CA THR A 71 5.23 7.39 -16.24
C THR A 71 6.62 7.07 -15.70
N ASP A 72 7.04 7.74 -14.64
CA ASP A 72 8.24 7.35 -13.87
C ASP A 72 7.86 7.29 -12.40
N ILE A 73 7.51 6.08 -11.96
CA ILE A 73 7.15 5.81 -10.57
C ILE A 73 8.19 4.90 -9.95
N SER A 74 8.43 5.07 -8.65
CA SER A 74 9.36 4.27 -7.84
C SER A 74 9.18 2.75 -8.02
N CYS A 75 7.94 2.27 -8.19
CA CYS A 75 7.64 0.85 -8.38
C CYS A 75 8.35 0.24 -9.60
N LYS A 76 8.66 1.01 -10.65
CA LYS A 76 9.35 0.50 -11.84
C LYS A 76 10.79 0.06 -11.58
N HIS A 77 11.36 0.52 -10.46
CA HIS A 77 12.73 0.24 -10.03
C HIS A 77 12.75 -0.71 -8.82
N CYS A 78 11.62 -1.36 -8.52
CA CYS A 78 11.48 -2.25 -7.38
C CYS A 78 11.65 -3.72 -7.80
N ASP A 79 12.50 -4.45 -7.09
CA ASP A 79 12.79 -5.86 -7.37
C ASP A 79 11.63 -6.82 -7.07
N MET A 80 10.57 -6.34 -6.39
CA MET A 80 9.36 -7.12 -6.11
C MET A 80 8.39 -7.17 -7.31
N VAL A 81 8.64 -6.40 -8.38
CA VAL A 81 7.79 -6.38 -9.57
C VAL A 81 8.06 -7.62 -10.43
N VAL A 82 6.98 -8.30 -10.81
CA VAL A 82 7.00 -9.49 -11.65
C VAL A 82 6.06 -9.30 -12.84
N GLU A 83 6.31 -10.04 -13.91
CA GLU A 83 5.36 -10.15 -15.02
C GLU A 83 4.40 -11.31 -14.77
N LYS A 84 3.11 -11.06 -14.92
CA LYS A 84 2.04 -12.06 -14.79
C LYS A 84 0.90 -11.73 -15.75
N THR A 85 0.02 -12.68 -16.00
CA THR A 85 -1.17 -12.44 -16.83
C THR A 85 -2.19 -11.61 -16.06
N ARG A 86 -2.96 -10.78 -16.76
CA ARG A 86 -3.94 -9.89 -16.12
C ARG A 86 -5.01 -10.63 -15.31
N GLN A 87 -5.34 -11.86 -15.70
CA GLN A 87 -6.25 -12.75 -14.95
C GLN A 87 -5.72 -13.23 -13.59
N GLU A 88 -4.39 -13.21 -13.38
CA GLU A 88 -3.77 -13.62 -12.11
C GLU A 88 -3.74 -12.50 -11.07
N ILE A 89 -4.19 -11.30 -11.44
CA ILE A 89 -4.18 -10.11 -10.59
C ILE A 89 -5.52 -10.00 -9.87
N ASP A 90 -5.48 -10.05 -8.54
CA ASP A 90 -6.63 -9.76 -7.69
C ASP A 90 -6.35 -8.50 -6.84
N LEU A 91 -7.05 -7.41 -7.18
CA LEU A 91 -6.91 -6.13 -6.47
C LEU A 91 -7.87 -6.00 -5.28
N THR A 92 -8.73 -6.99 -5.05
CA THR A 92 -9.81 -6.94 -4.05
C THR A 92 -9.35 -7.39 -2.67
N LYS A 93 -8.22 -8.09 -2.59
CA LYS A 93 -7.74 -8.74 -1.37
C LYS A 93 -6.98 -7.81 -0.44
N LEU A 94 -6.91 -8.18 0.83
CA LEU A 94 -6.09 -7.56 1.84
C LEU A 94 -5.10 -8.60 2.37
N GLY A 95 -3.83 -8.45 2.02
CA GLY A 95 -2.82 -9.47 2.26
C GLY A 95 -1.63 -9.01 3.09
N GLN A 96 -1.25 -7.74 2.96
CA GLN A 96 -0.18 -7.16 3.74
C GLN A 96 -0.60 -5.82 4.33
N ILE A 97 -0.45 -5.69 5.65
CA ILE A 97 -0.72 -4.45 6.38
C ILE A 97 0.59 -3.95 6.98
N ASP A 98 0.98 -2.74 6.61
CA ASP A 98 2.08 -2.02 7.23
C ASP A 98 1.53 -0.80 7.99
N LEU A 99 1.60 -0.86 9.31
CA LEU A 99 1.06 0.15 10.21
C LEU A 99 2.20 1.00 10.78
N ALA A 100 2.45 2.15 10.16
CA ALA A 100 3.45 3.13 10.56
C ALA A 100 2.78 4.47 10.90
N THR A 101 1.77 4.45 11.79
CA THR A 101 0.87 5.59 12.04
C THR A 101 1.49 6.75 12.81
N THR A 102 2.75 6.65 13.19
CA THR A 102 3.53 7.72 13.83
C THR A 102 4.83 7.95 13.09
N SER A 103 5.28 9.20 12.97
CA SER A 103 6.56 9.57 12.34
C SER A 103 7.81 9.00 13.01
N ALA A 104 7.67 8.31 14.14
CA ALA A 104 8.77 7.71 14.89
C ALA A 104 8.34 6.43 15.61
N CYS A 105 9.34 5.65 16.03
CA CYS A 105 9.18 4.39 16.74
C CYS A 105 8.33 4.55 18.02
N ASN A 106 7.25 3.78 18.12
CA ASN A 106 6.33 3.78 19.27
C ASN A 106 6.82 2.91 20.44
N LEU A 107 7.97 2.23 20.30
CA LEU A 107 8.65 1.57 21.41
C LEU A 107 9.21 2.67 22.31
N ARG A 108 8.52 2.98 23.41
CA ARG A 108 8.84 4.02 24.41
C ARG A 108 10.15 3.71 25.18
N CYS A 109 11.25 3.60 24.46
CA CYS A 109 12.57 3.28 24.99
C CYS A 109 13.27 4.56 25.42
N ASN A 110 13.62 4.69 26.70
CA ASN A 110 14.26 5.87 27.27
C ASN A 110 15.62 6.26 26.63
N TYR A 111 16.18 5.40 25.78
CA TYR A 111 17.43 5.64 25.05
C TYR A 111 17.22 6.11 23.60
N CYS A 112 15.99 6.03 23.09
CA CYS A 112 15.66 6.42 21.73
C CYS A 112 15.41 7.94 21.68
N GLY A 113 16.26 8.68 20.97
CA GLY A 113 16.13 10.14 20.79
C GLY A 113 14.74 10.55 20.29
N PHE A 114 14.15 9.75 19.40
CA PHE A 114 12.79 9.99 18.90
C PHE A 114 11.71 9.99 20.00
N THR A 115 11.87 9.16 21.04
CA THR A 115 10.93 9.13 22.17
C THR A 115 11.24 10.17 23.24
N ALA A 116 12.51 10.53 23.42
CA ALA A 116 12.93 11.54 24.38
C ALA A 116 12.47 12.94 23.96
N GLU A 117 12.48 13.23 22.66
CA GLU A 117 12.02 14.51 22.10
C GLU A 117 10.49 14.62 21.98
N ASN A 118 9.80 13.48 21.89
CA ASN A 118 8.34 13.39 21.84
C ASN A 118 7.67 14.27 20.74
N ASN A 119 8.33 14.43 19.60
CA ASN A 119 7.89 15.21 18.44
C ASN A 119 7.11 14.36 17.41
N PHE A 120 6.39 13.35 17.88
CA PHE A 120 5.64 12.42 17.03
C PHE A 120 4.53 13.14 16.25
N VAL A 121 4.47 12.89 14.95
CA VAL A 121 3.33 13.25 14.10
C VAL A 121 2.47 12.01 13.93
N ALA A 122 1.24 12.06 14.43
CA ALA A 122 0.26 11.00 14.25
C ALA A 122 -0.39 11.08 12.86
N ALA A 123 -0.80 9.93 12.34
CA ALA A 123 -1.68 9.84 11.18
C ALA A 123 -2.98 10.63 11.45
N GLN A 124 -3.45 11.33 10.43
CA GLN A 124 -4.64 12.20 10.51
C GLN A 124 -5.92 11.49 10.04
N PHE A 125 -5.89 10.18 9.92
CA PHE A 125 -6.96 9.34 9.39
C PHE A 125 -7.15 8.09 10.25
N ASN A 126 -8.29 7.41 10.09
CA ASN A 126 -8.67 6.25 10.90
C ASN A 126 -8.38 4.93 10.17
N ASP A 127 -7.20 4.36 10.38
CA ASP A 127 -6.75 3.13 9.71
C ASP A 127 -7.71 1.96 9.97
N LEU A 128 -8.21 1.85 11.20
CA LEU A 128 -9.13 0.78 11.59
C LEU A 128 -10.48 0.89 10.88
N ALA A 129 -10.96 2.10 10.59
CA ALA A 129 -12.18 2.27 9.81
C ALA A 129 -11.99 1.75 8.38
N ILE A 130 -10.82 1.98 7.79
CA ILE A 130 -10.49 1.52 6.43
C ILE A 130 -10.32 0.01 6.39
N LEU A 131 -9.64 -0.57 7.39
CA LEU A 131 -9.50 -2.03 7.50
C LEU A 131 -10.84 -2.75 7.68
N LYS A 132 -11.82 -2.11 8.31
CA LYS A 132 -13.18 -2.67 8.49
C LYS A 132 -14.02 -2.69 7.21
N GLU A 133 -13.57 -2.06 6.13
CA GLU A 133 -14.22 -2.14 4.82
C GLU A 133 -13.91 -3.46 4.09
N PHE A 134 -12.99 -4.27 4.62
CA PHE A 134 -12.65 -5.58 4.09
C PHE A 134 -13.30 -6.67 4.94
N ASP A 135 -14.05 -7.56 4.28
CA ASP A 135 -14.65 -8.72 4.91
C ASP A 135 -13.60 -9.82 5.12
N LEU A 136 -13.91 -10.81 5.96
CA LEU A 136 -12.99 -11.93 6.22
C LEU A 136 -12.58 -12.69 4.94
N GLU A 137 -13.47 -12.76 3.96
CA GLU A 137 -13.22 -13.39 2.65
C GLU A 137 -12.28 -12.60 1.74
N ASP A 138 -12.06 -11.32 2.05
CA ASP A 138 -11.09 -10.47 1.37
C ASP A 138 -9.67 -10.64 1.91
N VAL A 139 -9.54 -11.18 3.12
CA VAL A 139 -8.24 -11.35 3.76
C VAL A 139 -7.53 -12.56 3.16
N GLN A 140 -6.32 -12.35 2.67
CA GLN A 140 -5.42 -13.43 2.25
C GLN A 140 -4.17 -13.43 3.14
N TRP A 141 -3.60 -14.60 3.41
CA TRP A 141 -2.34 -14.69 4.15
C TRP A 141 -1.18 -14.70 3.18
N ASP A 142 -0.55 -13.53 3.02
CA ASP A 142 0.65 -13.39 2.22
C ASP A 142 1.88 -13.64 3.12
N SER A 143 2.51 -14.80 2.97
CA SER A 143 3.81 -15.04 3.61
C SER A 143 4.90 -14.33 2.80
N VAL A 144 5.46 -13.25 3.33
CA VAL A 144 6.68 -12.63 2.80
C VAL A 144 7.87 -13.14 3.61
N VAL A 145 8.74 -13.92 2.95
CA VAL A 145 10.05 -14.29 3.51
C VAL A 145 11.08 -13.42 2.81
N ASP A 146 11.54 -12.37 3.49
CA ASP A 146 12.70 -11.60 3.05
C ASP A 146 13.96 -12.43 3.41
N PHE A 147 14.66 -12.95 2.40
CA PHE A 147 15.91 -13.73 2.56
C PHE A 147 17.15 -12.83 2.59
#